data_AF-A0A956I8U1-F1
#
_entry.id   AF-A0A956I8U1-F1
#
_cell.length_a   1.000
_cell.length_b   1.000
_cell.length_c   1.000
_cell.angle_alpha   90.00
_cell.angle_beta   90.00
_cell.angle_gamma   90.00
#
_symmetry.space_group_name_H-M   'P 1'
#
loop_
_entity.id
_entity.type
_entity.pdbx_description
1 polymer ?
#
loop_
_entity_poly.entity_id
_entity_poly.type
_entity_poly.pdbx_seq_one_letter_code
_entity_poly.pdbx_strand_id
1 'polypeptide(L)'
;MGRKLTVLNAENATFSCVYPTCGGACCKGSRPPATPAEVAHLRALLPRVKERLRPSARRAIERRDFVTRRQKSGHATLAVQDGACVFFHDGCTLHVLAVEEGVDRFAHKPWACTIFPLERHDEGTWHIRQHGAYGEAWDELPCLSPDASDAPGIDTLGPELAFAAELATGGSESWRFATPTTARAAKPPRSPAKLPKRGARPTDR
;
A
#
# COMPACT_ATOMS: atom_id res chain seq x y z
N MET A 1 -15.24 -12.40 23.36
CA MET A 1 -16.11 -11.40 22.71
C MET A 1 -15.22 -10.45 21.94
N GLY A 2 -15.23 -10.52 20.60
CA GLY A 2 -14.45 -9.60 19.76
C GLY A 2 -14.92 -8.17 19.99
N ARG A 3 -13.99 -7.23 20.18
CA ARG A 3 -14.32 -5.81 20.31
C ARG A 3 -15.13 -5.39 19.07
N LYS A 4 -16.31 -4.82 19.31
CA LYS A 4 -17.13 -4.21 18.26
C LYS A 4 -16.35 -3.04 17.69
N LEU A 5 -16.14 -3.04 16.37
CA LEU A 5 -15.59 -1.89 15.66
C LEU A 5 -16.56 -0.71 15.83
N THR A 6 -16.09 0.41 16.35
CA THR A 6 -16.88 1.65 16.47
C THR A 6 -16.50 2.59 15.33
N VAL A 7 -17.48 3.01 14.54
CA VAL A 7 -17.30 4.02 13.47
C VAL A 7 -18.04 5.30 13.87
N LEU A 8 -17.28 6.36 14.15
CA LEU A 8 -17.79 7.58 14.80
C LEU A 8 -18.85 8.32 13.99
N ASN A 9 -18.70 8.36 12.68
CA ASN A 9 -19.62 9.03 11.76
C ASN A 9 -20.46 8.06 10.93
N ALA A 10 -20.71 6.85 11.44
CA ALA A 10 -21.46 5.79 10.76
C ALA A 10 -22.81 6.24 10.22
N GLU A 11 -23.51 7.10 10.96
CA GLU A 11 -24.87 7.54 10.63
C GLU A 11 -24.93 8.56 9.48
N ASN A 12 -23.85 9.33 9.28
CA ASN A 12 -23.86 10.50 8.40
C ASN A 12 -22.83 10.43 7.26
N ALA A 13 -21.81 9.58 7.38
CA ALA A 13 -20.79 9.47 6.35
C ALA A 13 -21.33 8.71 5.14
N THR A 14 -21.19 9.30 3.96
CA THR A 14 -21.48 8.64 2.70
C THR A 14 -20.18 8.27 2.01
N PHE A 15 -20.16 7.15 1.28
CA PHE A 15 -18.99 6.79 0.50
C PHE A 15 -19.34 5.86 -0.63
N SER A 16 -18.77 6.11 -1.80
CA SER A 16 -18.73 5.14 -2.89
C SER A 16 -17.40 5.28 -3.63
N CYS A 17 -16.72 4.15 -3.86
CA CYS A 17 -15.50 4.17 -4.65
C CYS A 17 -15.83 4.41 -6.12
N VAL A 18 -15.35 5.52 -6.68
CA VAL A 18 -15.61 5.91 -8.08
C VAL A 18 -14.46 5.54 -9.04
N TYR A 19 -13.63 4.58 -8.67
CA TYR A 19 -12.64 4.00 -9.59
C TYR A 19 -13.37 3.20 -10.69
N PRO A 20 -12.98 3.26 -11.98
CA PRO A 20 -11.78 3.87 -12.52
C PRO A 20 -11.88 5.37 -12.87
N THR A 21 -13.06 5.99 -12.76
CA THR A 21 -13.31 7.38 -13.16
C THR A 21 -12.40 8.38 -12.44
N CYS A 22 -12.03 8.13 -11.19
CA CYS A 22 -11.05 8.98 -10.46
C CYS A 22 -9.59 8.83 -10.93
N GLY A 23 -9.30 7.92 -11.87
CA GLY A 23 -7.94 7.66 -12.36
C GLY A 23 -6.96 7.22 -11.25
N GLY A 24 -7.47 6.56 -10.21
CA GLY A 24 -6.67 6.10 -9.06
C GLY A 24 -6.10 7.22 -8.20
N ALA A 25 -6.85 8.31 -8.02
CA ALA A 25 -6.39 9.49 -7.27
C ALA A 25 -5.85 9.17 -5.86
N CYS A 26 -6.39 8.17 -5.16
CA CYS A 26 -5.87 7.71 -3.86
C CYS A 26 -4.42 7.16 -3.90
N CYS A 27 -3.88 6.87 -5.08
CA CYS A 27 -2.49 6.45 -5.31
C CYS A 27 -1.58 7.62 -5.72
N LYS A 28 -2.14 8.79 -6.06
CA LYS A 28 -1.38 10.00 -6.41
C LYS A 28 -0.95 10.69 -5.11
N GLY A 29 0.34 10.98 -4.96
CA GLY A 29 0.94 11.56 -3.74
C GLY A 29 0.94 10.66 -2.49
N SER A 30 0.15 9.59 -2.46
CA SER A 30 -0.01 8.72 -1.30
C SER A 30 1.25 7.92 -0.97
N ARG A 31 1.57 7.89 0.33
CA ARG A 31 2.70 7.18 0.94
C ARG A 31 2.17 6.30 2.07
N PRO A 32 1.41 5.24 1.75
CA PRO A 32 0.82 4.38 2.77
C PRO A 32 1.92 3.74 3.62
N PRO A 33 1.74 3.65 4.95
CA PRO A 33 2.62 2.86 5.79
C PRO A 33 2.51 1.37 5.44
N ALA A 34 3.61 0.65 5.57
CA ALA A 34 3.68 -0.80 5.41
C ALA A 34 4.49 -1.39 6.57
N THR A 35 3.93 -2.40 7.24
CA THR A 35 4.60 -3.08 8.35
C THR A 35 5.82 -3.87 7.86
N PRO A 36 6.75 -4.29 8.73
CA PRO A 36 7.86 -5.14 8.32
C PRO A 36 7.44 -6.44 7.61
N ALA A 37 6.34 -7.07 8.05
CA ALA A 37 5.81 -8.28 7.41
C ALA A 37 5.24 -7.98 6.02
N GLU A 38 4.51 -6.88 5.86
CA GLU A 38 4.02 -6.45 4.54
C GLU A 38 5.16 -6.06 3.61
N VAL A 39 6.20 -5.41 4.10
CA VAL A 39 7.39 -5.11 3.29
C VAL A 39 8.07 -6.39 2.83
N ALA A 40 8.15 -7.42 3.68
CA ALA A 40 8.67 -8.73 3.26
C ALA A 40 7.78 -9.37 2.18
N HIS A 41 6.47 -9.36 2.38
CA HIS A 41 5.48 -9.85 1.40
C HIS A 41 5.59 -9.14 0.05
N LEU A 42 5.53 -7.80 0.06
CA LEU A 42 5.65 -6.97 -1.16
C LEU A 42 6.98 -7.21 -1.87
N ARG A 43 8.08 -7.42 -1.14
CA ARG A 43 9.38 -7.74 -1.73
C ARG A 43 9.37 -9.08 -2.47
N ALA A 44 8.69 -10.08 -1.93
CA ALA A 44 8.50 -11.36 -2.60
C ALA A 44 7.63 -11.24 -3.87
N LEU A 45 6.71 -10.27 -3.91
CA LEU A 45 5.87 -10.00 -5.08
C LEU A 45 6.57 -9.16 -6.17
N LEU A 46 7.63 -8.42 -5.84
CA LEU A 46 8.31 -7.51 -6.78
C LEU A 46 8.62 -8.15 -8.15
N PRO A 47 9.19 -9.38 -8.25
CA PRO A 47 9.46 -9.99 -9.55
C PRO A 47 8.22 -10.17 -10.42
N ARG A 48 7.04 -10.37 -9.81
CA ARG A 48 5.76 -10.63 -10.49
C ARG A 48 5.09 -9.33 -10.96
N VAL A 49 5.29 -8.24 -10.22
CA VAL A 49 4.74 -6.92 -10.60
C VAL A 49 5.71 -6.06 -11.42
N LYS A 50 7.00 -6.43 -11.50
CA LYS A 50 8.07 -5.60 -12.09
C LYS A 50 7.73 -5.02 -13.46
N GLU A 51 7.19 -5.84 -14.36
CA GLU A 51 6.86 -5.42 -15.72
C GLU A 51 5.53 -4.66 -15.82
N ARG A 52 4.72 -4.68 -14.77
CA ARG A 52 3.51 -3.84 -14.64
C ARG A 52 3.83 -2.45 -14.10
N LEU A 53 5.02 -2.24 -13.52
CA LEU A 53 5.39 -0.95 -12.96
C LEU A 53 5.68 0.07 -14.06
N ARG A 54 5.38 1.34 -13.80
CA ARG A 54 5.87 2.45 -14.63
C ARG A 54 7.40 2.38 -14.75
N PRO A 55 8.00 2.65 -15.92
CA PRO A 55 9.44 2.57 -16.09
C PRO A 55 10.25 3.41 -15.09
N SER A 56 9.75 4.59 -14.69
CA SER A 56 10.40 5.43 -13.69
C SER A 56 10.32 4.84 -12.27
N ALA A 57 9.17 4.24 -11.90
CA ALA A 57 9.00 3.56 -10.63
C ALA A 57 9.92 2.34 -10.51
N ARG A 58 10.02 1.51 -11.57
CA ARG A 58 10.96 0.38 -11.63
C ARG A 58 12.40 0.83 -11.37
N ARG A 59 12.85 1.87 -12.08
CA ARG A 59 14.19 2.46 -11.87
C ARG A 59 14.37 3.04 -10.46
N ALA A 60 13.33 3.62 -9.88
CA ALA A 60 13.38 4.16 -8.54
C ALA A 60 13.56 3.05 -7.50
N ILE A 61 12.81 1.96 -7.62
CA ILE A 61 12.90 0.78 -6.74
C ILE A 61 14.28 0.13 -6.84
N GLU A 62 14.79 -0.07 -8.05
CA GLU A 62 16.12 -0.66 -8.28
C GLU A 62 17.25 0.15 -7.63
N ARG A 63 17.11 1.49 -7.58
CA ARG A 63 18.13 2.37 -6.99
C ARG A 63 17.97 2.62 -5.49
N ARG A 64 16.73 2.70 -4.99
CA ARG A 64 16.40 3.29 -3.68
C ARG A 64 15.42 2.46 -2.84
N ASP A 65 15.02 1.28 -3.31
CA ASP A 65 13.96 0.46 -2.74
C ASP A 65 12.54 1.03 -2.94
N PHE A 66 11.51 0.22 -2.71
CA PHE A 66 10.09 0.61 -2.81
C PHE A 66 9.53 1.19 -1.51
N VAL A 67 10.31 1.16 -0.44
CA VAL A 67 10.01 1.77 0.86
C VAL A 67 11.00 2.89 1.16
N THR A 68 10.59 3.84 1.98
CA THR A 68 11.44 4.98 2.40
C THR A 68 11.67 4.96 3.91
N ARG A 69 12.66 5.74 4.36
CA ARG A 69 12.90 5.98 5.80
C ARG A 69 11.81 6.83 6.48
N ARG A 70 10.91 7.45 5.70
CA ARG A 70 9.79 8.22 6.27
C ARG A 70 8.83 7.26 6.94
N GLN A 71 8.45 7.59 8.18
CA GLN A 71 7.50 6.81 8.95
C GLN A 71 6.11 7.46 8.99
N LYS A 72 5.07 6.63 8.96
CA LYS A 72 3.68 6.97 9.30
C LYS A 72 3.14 5.83 10.17
N SER A 73 2.45 6.15 11.26
CA SER A 73 1.91 5.15 12.20
C SER A 73 2.97 4.15 12.69
N GLY A 74 4.21 4.60 12.92
CA GLY A 74 5.32 3.75 13.38
C GLY A 74 5.96 2.85 12.30
N HIS A 75 5.54 2.94 11.04
CA HIS A 75 5.99 2.05 9.98
C HIS A 75 6.58 2.81 8.79
N ALA A 76 7.51 2.19 8.07
CA ALA A 76 8.06 2.73 6.84
C ALA A 76 6.95 2.94 5.80
N THR A 77 7.09 3.98 4.98
CA THR A 77 6.09 4.30 3.96
C THR A 77 6.55 3.89 2.57
N LEU A 78 5.60 3.50 1.72
CA LEU A 78 5.86 3.24 0.31
C LEU A 78 6.39 4.49 -0.39
N ALA A 79 7.28 4.28 -1.36
CA ALA A 79 7.89 5.34 -2.14
C ALA A 79 6.89 5.95 -3.13
N VAL A 80 7.12 7.24 -3.42
CA VAL A 80 6.45 7.97 -4.49
C VAL A 80 7.48 8.33 -5.54
N GLN A 81 7.13 8.12 -6.80
CA GLN A 81 7.92 8.49 -7.97
C GLN A 81 7.00 9.20 -8.96
N ASP A 82 7.43 10.36 -9.45
CA ASP A 82 6.69 11.22 -10.39
C ASP A 82 5.25 11.47 -9.93
N GLY A 83 5.11 11.90 -8.67
CA GLY A 83 3.82 12.27 -8.10
C GLY A 83 2.85 11.14 -7.77
N ALA A 84 3.22 9.86 -7.94
CA ALA A 84 2.35 8.74 -7.52
C ALA A 84 3.12 7.59 -6.86
N CYS A 85 2.41 6.74 -6.13
CA CYS A 85 2.93 5.52 -5.52
C CYS A 85 3.72 4.70 -6.55
N VAL A 86 4.82 4.07 -6.14
CA VAL A 86 5.64 3.25 -7.04
C VAL A 86 4.90 2.02 -7.60
N PHE A 87 3.82 1.57 -6.96
CA PHE A 87 2.93 0.49 -7.44
C PHE A 87 1.70 1.00 -8.22
N PHE A 88 1.69 2.28 -8.63
CA PHE A 88 0.64 2.82 -9.49
C PHE A 88 1.04 2.77 -10.97
N HIS A 89 0.14 2.28 -11.82
CA HIS A 89 0.19 2.34 -13.28
C HIS A 89 -1.24 2.16 -13.81
N ASP A 90 -1.96 3.27 -14.04
CA ASP A 90 -3.39 3.30 -14.42
C ASP A 90 -4.31 2.48 -13.50
N GLY A 91 -3.93 2.41 -12.22
CA GLY A 91 -4.48 1.50 -11.23
C GLY A 91 -3.39 1.00 -10.29
N CYS A 92 -3.79 0.30 -9.23
CA CYS A 92 -2.83 -0.31 -8.32
C CYS A 92 -2.36 -1.65 -8.88
N THR A 93 -1.07 -1.80 -9.20
CA THR A 93 -0.53 -3.04 -9.77
C THR A 93 -0.64 -4.23 -8.82
N LEU A 94 -0.70 -3.98 -7.50
CA LEU A 94 -0.91 -5.01 -6.48
C LEU A 94 -2.35 -5.55 -6.50
N HIS A 95 -3.33 -4.68 -6.76
CA HIS A 95 -4.71 -5.07 -6.93
C HIS A 95 -4.89 -5.88 -8.22
N VAL A 96 -4.32 -5.41 -9.33
CA VAL A 96 -4.35 -6.13 -10.62
C VAL A 96 -3.78 -7.52 -10.46
N LEU A 97 -2.61 -7.64 -9.81
CA LEU A 97 -1.99 -8.93 -9.56
C LEU A 97 -2.90 -9.86 -8.73
N ALA A 98 -3.55 -9.37 -7.67
CA ALA A 98 -4.45 -10.17 -6.86
C ALA A 98 -5.64 -10.71 -7.67
N VAL A 99 -6.22 -9.87 -8.52
CA VAL A 99 -7.32 -10.27 -9.43
C VAL A 99 -6.85 -11.32 -10.43
N GLU A 100 -5.67 -11.15 -11.04
CA GLU A 100 -5.09 -12.13 -11.98
C GLU A 100 -4.80 -13.49 -11.31
N GLU A 101 -4.44 -13.48 -10.02
CA GLU A 101 -4.20 -14.69 -9.22
C GLU A 101 -5.48 -15.37 -8.74
N GLY A 102 -6.65 -14.73 -8.90
CA GLY A 102 -7.91 -15.24 -8.38
C GLY A 102 -7.97 -15.26 -6.85
N VAL A 103 -7.18 -14.41 -6.18
CA VAL A 103 -7.18 -14.25 -4.73
C VAL A 103 -7.96 -13.00 -4.31
N ASP A 104 -8.16 -12.80 -3.01
CA ASP A 104 -8.81 -11.60 -2.50
C ASP A 104 -8.13 -10.32 -3.01
N ARG A 105 -8.94 -9.34 -3.47
CA ARG A 105 -8.47 -8.09 -4.08
C ARG A 105 -7.57 -7.22 -3.18
N PHE A 106 -7.51 -7.54 -1.89
CA PHE A 106 -6.68 -6.88 -0.88
C PHE A 106 -5.46 -7.68 -0.43
N ALA A 107 -5.32 -8.94 -0.85
CA ALA A 107 -4.28 -9.88 -0.41
C ALA A 107 -2.84 -9.32 -0.56
N HIS A 108 -2.63 -8.43 -1.53
CA HIS A 108 -1.31 -7.83 -1.79
C HIS A 108 -1.23 -6.35 -1.44
N LYS A 109 -2.35 -5.68 -1.18
CA LYS A 109 -2.34 -4.25 -0.83
C LYS A 109 -1.84 -4.08 0.62
N PRO A 110 -1.08 -3.01 0.93
CA PRO A 110 -0.79 -2.66 2.33
C PRO A 110 -2.09 -2.42 3.09
N TRP A 111 -2.11 -2.70 4.40
CA TRP A 111 -3.28 -2.58 5.25
C TRP A 111 -3.92 -1.21 5.12
N ALA A 112 -3.10 -0.15 5.13
CA ALA A 112 -3.56 1.24 5.01
C ALA A 112 -4.24 1.55 3.66
N CYS A 113 -3.92 0.81 2.60
CA CYS A 113 -4.60 0.91 1.31
C CYS A 113 -5.86 0.04 1.25
N THR A 114 -5.91 -1.03 2.05
CA THR A 114 -7.07 -1.92 2.15
C THR A 114 -8.19 -1.24 2.92
N ILE A 115 -7.91 -0.63 4.06
CA ILE A 115 -8.94 0.01 4.90
C ILE A 115 -9.49 1.31 4.35
N PHE A 116 -8.88 1.93 3.33
CA PHE A 116 -9.34 3.22 2.80
C PHE A 116 -10.81 3.13 2.36
N PRO A 117 -11.69 4.05 2.79
CA PRO A 117 -11.46 5.36 3.39
C PRO A 117 -11.52 5.39 4.92
N LEU A 118 -11.47 4.26 5.61
CA LEU A 118 -11.45 4.24 7.07
C LEU A 118 -10.13 4.79 7.60
N GLU A 119 -10.21 5.60 8.65
CA GLU A 119 -9.06 6.06 9.42
C GLU A 119 -9.26 5.83 10.91
N ARG A 120 -8.18 5.42 11.57
CA ARG A 120 -8.18 5.04 12.98
C ARG A 120 -7.94 6.26 13.84
N HIS A 121 -8.77 6.46 14.86
CA HIS A 121 -8.51 7.42 15.93
C HIS A 121 -7.71 6.77 17.06
N ASP A 122 -8.29 5.75 17.68
CA ASP A 122 -7.74 5.05 18.84
C ASP A 122 -8.00 3.53 18.75
N GLU A 123 -7.88 2.82 19.87
CA GLU A 123 -8.08 1.39 19.90
C GLU A 123 -9.55 0.98 19.74
N GLY A 124 -9.91 0.59 18.51
CA GLY A 124 -11.25 0.09 18.18
C GLY A 124 -12.19 1.16 17.62
N THR A 125 -11.75 2.43 17.62
CA THR A 125 -12.53 3.56 17.09
C THR A 125 -11.96 4.07 15.77
N TRP A 126 -12.86 4.22 14.81
CA TRP A 126 -12.57 4.59 13.43
C TRP A 126 -13.55 5.67 12.96
N HIS A 127 -13.22 6.35 11.87
CA HIS A 127 -14.18 7.15 11.12
C HIS A 127 -14.03 6.86 9.63
N ILE A 128 -15.07 7.13 8.86
CA ILE A 128 -15.02 7.14 7.40
C ILE A 128 -14.56 8.54 7.01
N ARG A 129 -13.42 8.63 6.31
CA ARG A 129 -12.85 9.91 5.86
C ARG A 129 -13.83 10.64 4.94
N GLN A 130 -13.97 11.95 5.14
CA GLN A 130 -14.85 12.85 4.39
C GLN A 130 -14.21 14.24 4.29
N HIS A 131 -14.42 14.96 3.19
CA HIS A 131 -14.00 16.35 3.06
C HIS A 131 -14.58 17.20 4.20
N GLY A 132 -13.72 18.01 4.84
CA GLY A 132 -14.13 18.89 5.94
C GLY A 132 -14.40 18.19 7.28
N ALA A 133 -14.31 16.86 7.34
CA ALA A 133 -14.48 16.11 8.59
C ALA A 133 -13.12 15.70 9.18
N TYR A 134 -13.01 15.69 10.50
CA TYR A 134 -11.85 15.16 11.25
C TYR A 134 -10.46 15.65 10.79
N GLY A 135 -10.39 16.85 10.19
CA GLY A 135 -9.13 17.40 9.69
C GLY A 135 -8.62 16.73 8.41
N GLU A 136 -9.53 16.17 7.60
CA GLU A 136 -9.21 15.55 6.31
C GLU A 136 -8.35 16.49 5.44
N ALA A 137 -7.21 15.96 4.99
CA ALA A 137 -6.21 16.68 4.21
C ALA A 137 -6.36 16.48 2.70
N TRP A 138 -7.17 15.52 2.28
CA TRP A 138 -7.49 15.22 0.88
C TRP A 138 -8.82 15.90 0.54
N ASP A 139 -8.75 17.08 -0.05
CA ASP A 139 -9.89 17.85 -0.53
C ASP A 139 -10.16 17.62 -2.03
N GLU A 140 -9.22 16.98 -2.71
CA GLU A 140 -9.24 16.74 -4.15
C GLU A 140 -9.79 15.36 -4.52
N LEU A 141 -10.04 14.47 -3.55
CA LEU A 141 -10.55 13.12 -3.82
C LEU A 141 -12.06 13.11 -3.95
N PRO A 142 -12.64 12.91 -5.14
CA PRO A 142 -14.08 13.02 -5.33
C PRO A 142 -14.87 12.07 -4.44
N CYS A 143 -14.39 10.84 -4.21
CA CYS A 143 -15.08 9.85 -3.38
C CYS A 143 -15.11 10.18 -1.87
N LEU A 144 -14.35 11.18 -1.41
CA LEU A 144 -14.43 11.67 -0.03
C LEU A 144 -15.35 12.89 0.11
N SER A 145 -15.85 13.45 -0.99
CA SER A 145 -16.87 14.49 -0.94
C SER A 145 -18.19 13.87 -0.44
N PRO A 146 -18.85 14.46 0.58
CA PRO A 146 -20.16 14.02 1.03
C PRO A 146 -21.22 14.04 -0.09
N ASP A 147 -21.06 14.95 -1.06
CA ASP A 147 -21.98 15.12 -2.19
C ASP A 147 -21.72 14.12 -3.34
N ALA A 148 -20.66 13.30 -3.25
CA ALA A 148 -20.32 12.37 -4.32
C ALA A 148 -21.16 11.07 -4.31
N SER A 149 -21.90 10.82 -3.22
CA SER A 149 -22.72 9.63 -3.05
C SER A 149 -23.76 9.86 -1.97
N ASP A 150 -25.00 9.39 -2.20
CA ASP A 150 -26.03 9.31 -1.16
C ASP A 150 -25.98 7.99 -0.38
N ALA A 151 -25.17 7.02 -0.83
CA ALA A 151 -25.05 5.72 -0.17
C ALA A 151 -24.33 5.84 1.18
N PRO A 152 -24.93 5.35 2.29
CA PRO A 152 -24.26 5.29 3.58
C PRO A 152 -22.96 4.51 3.49
N GLY A 153 -21.87 5.06 3.99
CA GLY A 153 -20.55 4.43 3.87
C GLY A 153 -20.46 3.09 4.62
N ILE A 154 -21.25 2.91 5.68
CA ILE A 154 -21.34 1.62 6.37
C ILE A 154 -21.89 0.49 5.48
N ASP A 155 -22.70 0.83 4.47
CA ASP A 155 -23.31 -0.14 3.56
C ASP A 155 -22.38 -0.48 2.39
N THR A 156 -21.46 0.43 2.04
CA THR A 156 -20.55 0.25 0.89
C THR A 156 -19.16 -0.26 1.28
N LEU A 157 -18.79 -0.18 2.56
CA LEU A 157 -17.45 -0.52 3.08
C LEU A 157 -17.38 -1.89 3.76
N GLY A 158 -18.31 -2.81 3.45
CA GLY A 158 -18.38 -4.13 4.11
C GLY A 158 -17.02 -4.85 4.22
N PRO A 159 -16.28 -5.04 3.11
CA PRO A 159 -14.97 -5.69 3.16
C PRO A 159 -13.91 -4.92 3.97
N GLU A 160 -13.89 -3.60 3.86
CA GLU A 160 -12.95 -2.72 4.58
C GLU A 160 -13.23 -2.71 6.09
N LEU A 161 -14.50 -2.70 6.49
CA LEU A 161 -14.95 -2.82 7.88
C LEU A 161 -14.61 -4.21 8.46
N ALA A 162 -14.82 -5.27 7.69
CA ALA A 162 -14.45 -6.62 8.09
C ALA A 162 -12.94 -6.74 8.31
N PHE A 163 -12.13 -6.22 7.37
CA PHE A 163 -10.68 -6.18 7.50
C PHE A 163 -10.22 -5.38 8.72
N ALA A 164 -10.81 -4.21 8.98
CA ALA A 164 -10.49 -3.41 10.16
C ALA A 164 -10.83 -4.14 11.47
N ALA A 165 -11.93 -4.89 11.51
CA ALA A 165 -12.31 -5.72 12.65
C ALA A 165 -11.34 -6.90 12.86
N GLU A 166 -10.87 -7.54 11.79
CA GLU A 166 -9.83 -8.58 11.87
C GLU A 166 -8.51 -8.05 12.44
N LEU A 167 -8.08 -6.86 12.00
CA LEU A 167 -6.89 -6.22 12.56
C LEU A 167 -7.02 -5.94 14.05
N ALA A 168 -8.21 -5.54 14.52
CA ALA A 168 -8.46 -5.25 15.93
C ALA A 168 -8.51 -6.51 16.82
N THR A 169 -8.75 -7.67 16.22
CA THR A 169 -8.96 -8.93 16.96
C THR A 169 -7.85 -9.95 16.76
N GLY A 170 -6.84 -9.65 15.93
CA GLY A 170 -5.78 -10.60 15.59
C GLY A 170 -6.28 -11.74 14.71
N GLY A 171 -7.20 -11.45 13.78
CA GLY A 171 -7.79 -12.41 12.84
C GLY A 171 -6.82 -12.94 11.77
N SER A 172 -7.36 -13.34 10.62
CA SER A 172 -6.57 -13.98 9.55
C SER A 172 -5.48 -13.05 8.99
N GLU A 173 -5.70 -11.74 9.06
CA GLU A 173 -4.77 -10.69 8.63
C GLU A 173 -3.73 -10.28 9.71
N SER A 174 -3.71 -10.95 10.87
CA SER A 174 -2.77 -10.67 11.97
C SER A 174 -1.30 -10.83 11.58
N TRP A 175 -1.01 -11.65 10.57
CA TRP A 175 0.35 -11.83 10.02
C TRP A 175 1.01 -10.50 9.64
N ARG A 176 0.22 -9.48 9.27
CA ARG A 176 0.72 -8.14 8.90
C ARG A 176 1.42 -7.47 10.07
N PHE A 177 1.00 -7.71 11.30
CA PHE A 177 1.59 -7.10 12.49
C PHE A 177 2.51 -8.06 13.26
N ALA A 178 2.69 -9.28 12.74
CA ALA A 178 3.69 -10.19 13.27
C ALA A 178 5.09 -9.63 13.03
N THR A 179 5.97 -9.77 14.03
CA THR A 179 7.40 -9.55 13.83
C THR A 179 7.88 -10.57 12.81
N PRO A 180 8.51 -10.16 11.68
CA PRO A 180 9.07 -11.12 10.74
C PRO A 180 10.05 -12.02 11.49
N THR A 181 9.76 -13.32 11.54
CA THR A 181 10.73 -14.30 12.02
C THR A 181 11.99 -14.10 11.19
N THR A 182 13.15 -14.02 11.84
CA THR A 182 14.46 -13.82 11.20
C THR A 182 14.89 -15.06 10.38
N ALA A 183 14.04 -15.56 9.51
CA ALA A 183 14.43 -16.47 8.44
C ALA A 183 15.17 -15.64 7.39
N ARG A 184 16.50 -15.59 7.56
CA ARG A 184 17.52 -15.09 6.62
C ARG A 184 16.95 -14.36 5.41
N ALA A 185 16.99 -13.02 5.45
CA ALA A 185 16.97 -12.22 4.24
C ALA A 185 17.91 -12.87 3.22
N ALA A 186 17.38 -13.37 2.11
CA ALA A 186 18.18 -13.88 1.02
C ALA A 186 19.17 -12.77 0.65
N LYS A 187 20.46 -13.06 0.86
CA LYS A 187 21.54 -12.14 0.51
C LYS A 187 21.32 -11.77 -0.96
N PRO A 188 21.28 -10.47 -1.32
CA PRO A 188 21.21 -10.11 -2.74
C PRO A 188 22.35 -10.81 -3.47
N PRO A 189 22.11 -11.33 -4.69
CA PRO A 189 23.16 -11.99 -5.46
C PRO A 189 24.36 -11.04 -5.51
N ARG A 190 25.53 -11.54 -5.10
CA ARG A 190 26.78 -10.79 -5.22
C ARG A 190 26.91 -10.37 -6.67
N SER A 191 27.09 -9.07 -6.91
CA SER A 191 27.44 -8.56 -8.23
C SER A 191 28.56 -9.41 -8.83
N PRO A 192 28.49 -9.79 -10.12
CA PRO A 192 29.55 -10.55 -10.73
C PRO A 192 30.88 -9.83 -10.54
N ALA A 193 31.90 -10.59 -10.14
CA ALA A 193 33.24 -10.09 -9.90
C ALA A 193 33.69 -9.24 -11.09
N LYS A 194 34.25 -8.06 -10.80
CA LYS A 194 34.91 -7.22 -11.81
C LYS A 194 35.88 -8.11 -12.60
N LEU A 195 35.69 -8.21 -13.91
CA LEU A 195 36.67 -8.82 -14.80
C LEU A 195 38.04 -8.20 -14.53
N PRO A 196 39.11 -9.01 -14.44
CA PRO A 196 40.45 -8.49 -14.28
C PRO A 196 40.77 -7.57 -15.46
N LYS A 197 41.28 -6.37 -15.14
CA LYS A 197 41.81 -5.43 -16.14
C LYS A 197 42.87 -6.18 -16.95
N ARG A 198 42.66 -6.32 -18.26
CA ARG A 198 43.69 -6.85 -19.17
C ARG A 198 44.93 -5.97 -19.02
N GLY A 199 46.02 -6.60 -18.60
CA GLY A 199 47.32 -5.98 -18.45
C GLY A 199 47.83 -5.39 -19.76
N ALA A 200 48.62 -4.33 -19.61
CA ALA A 200 49.34 -3.69 -20.69
C ALA A 200 50.14 -4.71 -21.49
N ARG A 201 50.10 -4.55 -22.82
CA ARG A 201 50.91 -5.31 -23.76
C ARG A 201 52.35 -4.77 -23.68
N PRO A 202 53.38 -5.61 -23.51
CA PRO A 202 54.75 -5.18 -23.70
C PRO A 202 54.97 -5.01 -25.21
N THR A 203 55.42 -3.84 -25.64
CA THR A 203 56.04 -3.65 -26.95
C THR A 203 57.55 -3.74 -26.76
N ASP A 204 58.09 -4.93 -27.04
CA ASP A 204 59.51 -5.10 -27.33
C ASP A 204 59.76 -4.79 -28.81
N ARG A 205 60.45 -3.69 -29.09
CA ARG A 205 61.56 -3.54 -30.06
C ARG A 205 61.91 -2.07 -30.27
#